data_AF-A0A7S2C0A0-F1
#
_entry.id   AF-A0A7S2C0A0-F1
#
_cell.length_a   1.000
_cell.length_b   1.000
_cell.length_c   1.000
_cell.angle_alpha   90.00
_cell.angle_beta   90.00
_cell.angle_gamma   90.00
#
_symmetry.space_group_name_H-M   'P 1'
#
loop_
_entity.id
_entity.type
_entity.pdbx_description
1 polymer ?
#
loop_
_entity_poly.entity_id
_entity_poly.type
_entity_poly.pdbx_seq_one_letter_code
_entity_poly.pdbx_strand_id
1 'polypeptide(L)'
;TYACGIPNREALEVIGRYSPVVELGCGSGYWAALLRQGGVDMVALDAYPCSAGPKNNRFFSHAFTEVSLGTAQDLAAYPDRALLLVWPYSPEEDAARDMGEWDAECL
;
A
#
# COMPACT_ATOMS: atom_id res chain seq x y z
N THR A 1 0.76 -4.20 -14.81
CA THR A 1 1.05 -2.84 -14.31
C THR A 1 1.72 -2.96 -12.96
N TYR A 2 2.89 -2.35 -12.80
CA TYR A 2 3.63 -2.32 -11.52
C TYR A 2 2.99 -1.25 -10.61
N ALA A 3 3.24 -1.30 -9.30
CA ALA A 3 2.73 -0.30 -8.36
C ALA A 3 2.96 1.14 -8.85
N CYS A 4 2.10 2.07 -8.46
CA CYS A 4 2.06 3.42 -9.05
C CYS A 4 3.32 4.27 -8.82
N GLY A 5 4.19 3.87 -7.87
CA GLY A 5 5.61 4.25 -7.85
C GLY A 5 6.50 3.04 -8.17
N ILE A 6 7.51 3.21 -9.02
CA ILE A 6 8.49 2.16 -9.32
C ILE A 6 9.64 2.25 -8.29
N PRO A 7 9.83 1.24 -7.44
CA PRO A 7 10.91 1.19 -6.47
C PRO A 7 12.28 1.15 -7.15
N ASN A 8 13.23 1.88 -6.58
CA ASN A 8 14.65 1.71 -6.82
C ASN A 8 15.35 1.32 -5.51
N ARG A 9 16.62 0.93 -5.60
CA ARG A 9 17.41 0.47 -4.46
C ARG A 9 17.49 1.55 -3.38
N GLU A 10 17.75 2.79 -3.77
CA GLU A 10 17.93 3.92 -2.87
C GLU A 10 16.66 4.20 -2.05
N ALA A 11 15.48 4.15 -2.66
CA ALA A 11 14.21 4.31 -1.96
C ALA A 11 13.99 3.19 -0.95
N LEU A 12 14.24 1.94 -1.33
CA LEU A 12 14.11 0.79 -0.43
C LEU A 12 15.05 0.90 0.78
N GLU A 13 16.30 1.33 0.56
CA GLU A 13 17.28 1.54 1.62
C GLU A 13 16.88 2.68 2.56
N VAL A 14 16.38 3.79 2.02
CA VAL A 14 15.92 4.93 2.84
C VAL A 14 14.70 4.54 3.67
N ILE A 15 13.69 3.93 3.05
CA ILE A 15 12.48 3.48 3.75
C ILE A 15 12.83 2.46 4.84
N GLY A 16 13.73 1.52 4.55
CA GLY A 16 14.15 0.49 5.50
C GLY A 16 14.77 1.03 6.79
N ARG A 17 15.36 2.24 6.78
CA ARG A 17 15.88 2.91 7.99
C ARG A 17 14.79 3.30 8.98
N TYR A 18 13.53 3.36 8.55
CA TYR A 18 12.37 3.67 9.38
C TYR A 18 11.60 2.43 9.84
N SER A 19 12.15 1.22 9.64
CA SER A 19 11.55 -0.02 10.16
C SER A 19 11.32 0.07 11.68
N PRO A 20 10.16 -0.35 12.20
CA PRO A 20 9.05 -1.04 11.51
C PRO A 20 8.15 -0.09 10.70
N VAL A 21 7.64 -0.57 9.56
CA VAL A 21 6.81 0.19 8.62
C VAL A 21 5.39 -0.40 8.53
N VAL A 22 4.41 0.47 8.31
CA VAL A 22 3.07 0.11 7.83
C VAL A 22 2.79 0.85 6.52
N GLU A 23 2.38 0.13 5.48
CA GLU A 23 1.95 0.72 4.21
C GLU A 23 0.44 0.60 4.09
N LEU A 24 -0.22 1.69 3.72
CA LEU A 24 -1.65 1.74 3.39
C LEU A 24 -1.81 2.00 1.89
N GLY A 25 -2.67 1.24 1.23
CA GLY A 25 -2.87 1.32 -0.23
C GLY A 25 -1.86 0.49 -1.02
N CYS A 26 -1.46 -0.67 -0.49
CA CYS A 26 -0.41 -1.51 -1.07
C CYS A 26 -0.77 -2.13 -2.44
N GLY A 27 -2.06 -2.21 -2.77
CA GLY A 27 -2.63 -2.86 -3.94
C GLY A 27 -2.21 -4.33 -4.08
N SER A 28 -1.21 -4.57 -4.93
CA SER A 28 -0.61 -5.90 -5.16
C SER A 28 0.51 -6.25 -4.17
N GLY A 29 0.96 -5.31 -3.34
CA GLY A 29 2.02 -5.49 -2.37
C GLY A 29 3.43 -5.49 -2.95
N TYR A 30 3.66 -4.83 -4.10
CA TYR A 30 4.97 -4.86 -4.75
C TYR A 30 6.09 -4.23 -3.90
N TRP A 31 5.85 -3.06 -3.29
CA TRP A 31 6.78 -2.42 -2.35
C TRP A 31 6.99 -3.29 -1.11
N ALA A 32 5.91 -3.75 -0.50
CA ALA A 32 5.96 -4.69 0.61
C ALA A 32 6.80 -5.94 0.34
N ALA A 33 6.69 -6.54 -0.85
CA ALA A 33 7.47 -7.70 -1.22
C ALA A 33 8.98 -7.40 -1.23
N LEU A 34 9.39 -6.28 -1.82
CA LEU A 34 10.80 -5.88 -1.92
C LEU A 34 11.38 -5.44 -0.58
N LEU A 35 10.63 -4.68 0.22
CA LEU A 35 11.06 -4.24 1.54
C LEU A 35 11.21 -5.42 2.51
N ARG A 36 10.28 -6.38 2.48
CA ARG A 36 10.39 -7.62 3.26
C ARG A 36 11.60 -8.47 2.83
N GLN A 37 11.88 -8.57 1.52
CA GLN A 37 13.12 -9.21 1.04
C GLN A 37 14.38 -8.51 1.56
N GLY A 38 14.32 -7.19 1.76
CA GLY A 38 15.38 -6.39 2.39
C GLY A 38 15.45 -6.49 3.92
N GLY A 39 14.59 -7.29 4.56
CA GLY A 39 14.56 -7.49 6.01
C GLY A 39 13.78 -6.43 6.80
N VAL A 40 12.98 -5.59 6.12
CA VAL A 40 12.13 -4.60 6.77
C VAL A 40 10.92 -5.28 7.42
N ASP A 41 10.66 -4.96 8.70
CA ASP A 41 9.42 -5.37 9.37
C ASP A 41 8.27 -4.51 8.84
N MET A 42 7.41 -5.12 8.04
CA MET A 42 6.40 -4.41 7.26
C MET A 42 5.01 -5.03 7.33
N VAL A 43 4.05 -4.20 7.75
CA VAL A 43 2.61 -4.45 7.62
C VAL A 43 2.12 -3.83 6.32
N ALA A 44 1.34 -4.58 5.54
CA ALA A 44 0.81 -4.14 4.25
C ALA A 44 -0.71 -4.22 4.26
N LEU A 45 -1.36 -3.06 4.15
CA LEU A 45 -2.81 -2.90 4.16
C LEU A 45 -3.30 -2.37 2.82
N ASP A 46 -4.46 -2.87 2.38
CA ASP A 46 -5.20 -2.31 1.27
C ASP A 46 -6.71 -2.56 1.46
N ALA A 47 -7.56 -1.62 1.02
CA ALA A 47 -9.01 -1.78 1.11
C ALA A 47 -9.54 -2.83 0.11
N TYR A 48 -8.75 -3.14 -0.92
CA TYR A 48 -9.09 -4.02 -2.04
C TYR A 48 -7.89 -4.93 -2.39
N PRO A 49 -7.38 -5.77 -1.47
CA PRO A 49 -6.17 -6.53 -1.73
C PRO A 49 -6.42 -7.63 -2.77
N CYS A 50 -5.41 -7.93 -3.59
CA CYS A 50 -5.49 -8.97 -4.62
C CYS A 50 -5.73 -10.39 -4.07
N SER A 51 -5.35 -10.62 -2.81
CA SER A 51 -5.48 -11.89 -2.09
C SER A 51 -6.93 -12.21 -1.67
N ALA A 52 -7.83 -11.21 -1.62
CA ALA A 52 -9.20 -11.38 -1.17
C ALA A 52 -10.18 -11.93 -2.24
N GLY A 53 -9.69 -12.21 -3.45
CA GLY A 53 -10.44 -12.93 -4.48
C GLY A 53 -10.33 -12.34 -5.89
N PRO A 54 -10.67 -13.10 -6.94
CA PRO A 54 -10.66 -12.62 -8.31
C PRO A 54 -11.62 -11.43 -8.47
N LYS A 55 -11.11 -10.33 -9.05
CA LYS A 55 -11.78 -9.01 -9.23
C LYS A 55 -11.89 -8.10 -8.01
N ASN A 56 -11.34 -8.48 -6.85
CA ASN A 56 -11.43 -7.60 -5.68
C ASN A 56 -10.58 -6.34 -5.83
N ASN A 57 -9.44 -6.42 -6.52
CA ASN A 57 -8.64 -5.27 -6.92
C ASN A 57 -8.91 -4.91 -8.39
N ARG A 58 -9.20 -3.63 -8.65
CA ARG A 58 -9.51 -3.12 -10.01
C ARG A 58 -8.27 -2.99 -10.90
N PHE A 59 -7.09 -2.80 -10.31
CA PHE A 59 -5.87 -2.44 -11.04
C PHE A 59 -4.90 -3.59 -11.23
N PHE A 60 -4.91 -4.55 -10.31
CA PHE A 60 -3.96 -5.65 -10.26
C PHE A 60 -4.69 -6.98 -10.13
N SER A 61 -4.20 -7.99 -10.85
CA SER A 61 -4.77 -9.35 -10.83
C SER A 61 -3.85 -10.37 -10.15
N HIS A 62 -2.76 -9.91 -9.53
CA HIS A 62 -1.73 -10.73 -8.94
C HIS A 62 -1.18 -10.08 -7.67
N ALA A 63 -0.96 -10.88 -6.62
CA ALA A 63 -0.33 -10.45 -5.38
C ALA A 63 1.16 -10.81 -5.39
N PHE A 64 2.04 -9.84 -5.11
CA PHE A 64 3.49 -10.09 -4.97
C PHE A 64 3.86 -10.61 -3.57
N THR A 65 3.02 -10.33 -2.58
CA THR A 65 3.15 -10.79 -1.19
C THR A 65 1.78 -10.75 -0.53
N GLU A 66 1.67 -11.28 0.69
CA GLU A 66 0.50 -11.08 1.53
C GLU A 66 0.24 -9.60 1.82
N VAL A 67 -0.98 -9.16 1.50
CA VAL A 67 -1.56 -7.86 1.83
C VAL A 67 -2.86 -8.13 2.56
N SER A 68 -3.03 -7.56 3.73
CA SER A 68 -4.23 -7.71 4.54
C SER A 68 -5.28 -6.70 4.11
N LEU A 69 -6.56 -7.09 4.23
CA LEU A 69 -7.66 -6.14 4.09
C LEU A 69 -7.57 -5.11 5.22
N GLY A 70 -7.57 -3.83 4.90
CA GLY A 70 -7.58 -2.77 5.89
C GLY A 70 -7.72 -1.37 5.32
N THR A 71 -8.18 -0.44 6.16
CA THR A 71 -8.38 0.98 5.88
C THR A 71 -7.56 1.83 6.86
N ALA A 72 -7.65 3.18 6.81
CA ALA A 72 -6.88 3.98 7.75
C ALA A 72 -7.32 3.84 9.21
N GLN A 73 -8.57 3.42 9.46
CA GLN A 73 -9.03 3.11 10.82
C GLN A 73 -8.17 1.98 11.44
N ASP A 74 -7.68 1.04 10.63
CA ASP A 74 -6.80 -0.04 11.10
C ASP A 74 -5.38 0.45 11.43
N LEU A 75 -4.96 1.63 10.98
CA LEU A 75 -3.65 2.21 11.32
C LEU A 75 -3.51 2.49 12.82
N ALA A 76 -4.62 2.69 13.53
CA ALA A 76 -4.62 2.85 14.98
C ALA A 76 -4.03 1.63 15.73
N ALA A 77 -4.00 0.45 15.09
CA ALA A 77 -3.37 -0.76 15.64
C ALA A 77 -1.83 -0.76 15.52
N TYR A 78 -1.24 0.20 14.80
CA TYR A 78 0.20 0.26 14.48
C TYR A 78 0.85 1.60 14.88
N PRO A 79 0.67 2.08 16.13
CA PRO A 79 1.12 3.42 16.54
C PRO A 79 2.65 3.61 16.53
N ASP A 80 3.40 2.51 16.65
CA ASP A 80 4.87 2.52 16.74
C ASP A 80 5.56 2.31 15.37
N ARG A 81 4.79 2.31 14.26
CA ARG A 81 5.31 2.07 12.91
C ARG A 81 5.32 3.34 12.08
N ALA A 82 6.35 3.49 11.24
CA ALA A 82 6.36 4.56 10.26
C ALA A 82 5.31 4.28 9.16
N LEU A 83 4.47 5.27 8.84
CA LEU A 83 3.51 5.18 7.75
C LEU A 83 4.21 5.41 6.40
N LEU A 84 4.10 4.46 5.49
CA LEU A 84 4.50 4.58 4.09
C LEU A 84 3.25 4.77 3.22
N LEU A 85 3.28 5.82 2.41
CA LEU A 85 2.28 6.09 1.38
C LEU A 85 3.00 6.21 0.05
N VAL A 86 2.72 5.31 -0.89
CA VAL A 86 3.27 5.38 -2.25
C VAL A 86 2.14 5.67 -3.22
N TRP A 87 2.15 6.90 -3.75
CA TRP A 87 1.06 7.45 -4.55
C TRP A 87 -0.26 7.53 -3.77
N PRO A 88 -0.29 8.24 -2.62
CA PRO A 88 -1.55 8.55 -1.97
C PRO A 88 -2.40 9.36 -2.94
N TYR A 89 -3.59 8.87 -3.21
CA TYR A 89 -4.54 9.46 -4.14
C TYR A 89 -4.98 10.85 -3.67
N SER A 90 -5.32 11.73 -4.62
CA SER A 90 -5.93 13.03 -4.33
C SER A 90 -7.40 13.07 -4.80
N PRO A 91 -8.31 13.72 -4.05
CA PRO A 91 -9.72 13.92 -4.47
C PRO A 91 -9.87 14.61 -5.83
N GLU A 92 -8.91 15.46 -6.19
CA GLU A 92 -8.87 16.14 -7.50
C GLU A 92 -8.63 15.15 -8.65
N GLU A 93 -7.87 14.08 -8.43
CA GLU A 93 -7.67 13.01 -9.41
C GLU A 93 -8.87 12.06 -9.53
N ASP A 94 -9.72 11.98 -8.50
CA ASP A 94 -10.96 11.18 -8.51
C ASP A 94 -12.05 11.77 -9.41
N ALA A 95 -12.30 13.07 -9.21
CA ALA A 95 -13.37 13.78 -9.90
C ALA A 95 -13.19 13.74 -11.42
N ALA A 96 -11.96 13.54 -11.90
CA ALA A 96 -11.61 13.39 -13.31
C ALA A 96 -11.76 11.96 -13.86
N ARG A 97 -11.90 10.94 -13.00
CA ARG A 97 -11.79 9.51 -13.38
C ARG A 97 -13.00 8.64 -13.05
N ASP A 98 -14.00 9.14 -12.33
CA ASP A 98 -15.24 8.43 -11.98
C ASP A 98 -14.96 7.08 -11.26
N MET A 99 -14.15 7.14 -10.19
CA MET A 99 -13.58 5.93 -9.57
C MET A 99 -14.31 5.41 -8.33
N GLY A 100 -15.39 6.05 -7.88
CA GLY A 100 -16.15 5.65 -6.67
C GLY A 100 -15.44 6.04 -5.37
N GLU A 101 -16.19 6.09 -4.26
CA GLU A 101 -15.73 6.62 -2.97
C GLU A 101 -14.50 5.88 -2.42
N TRP A 102 -13.32 6.50 -2.58
CA TRP A 102 -12.16 6.27 -1.74
C TRP A 102 -12.15 7.36 -0.67
N ASP A 103 -12.18 6.96 0.60
CA ASP A 103 -12.22 7.88 1.73
C ASP A 103 -10.85 8.58 1.88
N ALA A 104 -10.76 9.80 1.36
CA ALA A 104 -9.56 10.63 1.47
C ALA A 104 -9.37 11.25 2.86
N GLU A 105 -10.33 11.12 3.80
CA GLU A 105 -10.13 11.50 5.21
C GLU A 105 -9.19 10.53 5.95
N CYS A 106 -8.77 9.47 5.26
CA CYS A 106 -7.82 8.46 5.71
C CYS A 106 -6.34 8.84 5.49
N LEU A 107 -6.04 10.06 5.03
CA LEU A 107 -4.69 10.63 4.85
C LEU A 107 -4.34 11.67 5.91
#